data_AF-A0A0B7N871-F1
#
_entry.id   AF-A0A0B7N871-F1
#
_cell.length_a   1.000
_cell.length_b   1.000
_cell.length_c   1.000
_cell.angle_alpha   90.00
_cell.angle_beta   90.00
_cell.angle_gamma   90.00
#
_symmetry.space_group_name_H-M   'P 1'
#
loop_
_entity.id
_entity.type
_entity.pdbx_description
1 polymer ?
#
loop_
_entity_poly.entity_id
_entity_poly.type
_entity_poly.pdbx_seq_one_letter_code
_entity_poly.pdbx_strand_id
1 'polypeptide(L)'
;MSTIIPANTPVRGPNNRRAAIEKIDNNTKPNNRRVPIKKAGISTKATNRRMEKSDTTTKTTNSRRAIMEKSGMNTKGTNIQVVLRCKDSTALNSSPSILEFMESKDAAVNPVTDVLLNTNNTIYSFDRVFRPEETQAAVYRDVAEPILNDVLAGYSCTIFAYGQTGTGKTFTMEGDLTDDDGRPANKAGIIPRTIYDLFEKLPGNSYVTVSMLELYNEELRDLLCASDTQKPLKIFEENGMAKVNCQEYNISSVARGLEIMKLGVRKRMTAATNCNEQSSRSHCIFTLTVHTSKKSDKGEDVFSIGKLNLVDLAGSENNRSSGSENMRAREAASINRSLLTLGRVVNCLVDKTPHIPYRESKLTRILKDSLGGSTKTCIIATVAPSIQNQEEIRSTLDYASHAKGICNQPRSNNVINRERHLDSLVSTIEQLQDELRVNYEKNGVFMTKKTYEQKNDELLQLKSKMDEVLHQNTILTALVDAKDKMFEEEKRKRKEEVEEQKKRRREEAEEQRKRRKEDAEMQRDEYIDLLTRYKDECLSTTEKLWERNLSEAKQRTALAIAKLTKDK
;
A
#
# COMPACT_ATOMS: atom_id res chain seq x y z
N MET A 1 54.98 -13.24 46.01
CA MET A 1 55.61 -14.50 45.58
C MET A 1 54.72 -15.13 44.52
N SER A 2 55.34 -15.46 43.38
CA SER A 2 54.86 -16.35 42.31
C SER A 2 53.85 -15.78 41.28
N THR A 3 54.32 -15.08 40.23
CA THR A 3 54.52 -15.53 38.80
C THR A 3 53.27 -15.20 37.92
N ILE A 4 53.10 -14.17 37.05
CA ILE A 4 53.91 -13.48 36.00
C ILE A 4 54.27 -14.49 34.88
N ILE A 5 53.91 -14.45 33.58
CA ILE A 5 53.67 -13.39 32.57
C ILE A 5 53.04 -14.00 31.28
N PRO A 6 52.55 -13.17 30.32
CA PRO A 6 51.72 -13.56 29.17
C PRO A 6 52.41 -13.54 27.78
N ALA A 7 51.59 -13.81 26.75
CA ALA A 7 51.54 -13.27 25.36
C ALA A 7 52.76 -13.30 24.40
N ASN A 8 52.54 -13.82 23.18
CA ASN A 8 52.94 -13.20 21.90
C ASN A 8 52.37 -13.91 20.65
N THR A 9 51.49 -13.20 19.93
CA THR A 9 51.44 -12.79 18.49
C THR A 9 52.17 -13.58 17.33
N PRO A 10 51.86 -13.34 16.02
CA PRO A 10 51.32 -14.35 15.08
C PRO A 10 52.06 -14.47 13.71
N VAL A 11 51.37 -15.09 12.71
CA VAL A 11 51.42 -14.92 11.22
C VAL A 11 52.07 -16.03 10.38
N ARG A 12 51.27 -16.69 9.50
CA ARG A 12 51.35 -16.86 8.01
C ARG A 12 50.74 -18.20 7.52
N GLY A 13 49.91 -18.18 6.46
CA GLY A 13 49.38 -19.36 5.73
C GLY A 13 50.40 -19.97 4.75
N PRO A 14 50.04 -20.64 3.61
CA PRO A 14 48.75 -21.12 3.07
C PRO A 14 48.78 -22.63 2.61
N ASN A 15 47.67 -23.22 2.13
CA ASN A 15 47.56 -24.08 0.90
C ASN A 15 46.41 -25.11 0.85
N ASN A 16 45.82 -25.17 -0.36
CA ASN A 16 45.31 -26.30 -1.15
C ASN A 16 44.37 -27.37 -0.56
N ARG A 17 43.16 -27.46 -1.15
CA ARG A 17 42.33 -28.67 -1.17
C ARG A 17 42.18 -29.20 -2.61
N ARG A 18 42.45 -30.50 -2.80
CA ARG A 18 42.12 -31.34 -3.96
C ARG A 18 41.78 -32.76 -3.48
N ALA A 19 40.86 -33.43 -4.20
CA ALA A 19 40.43 -34.86 -4.16
C ALA A 19 39.56 -35.29 -2.95
N ALA A 20 38.58 -36.21 -3.01
CA ALA A 20 38.11 -37.24 -3.96
C ALA A 20 36.58 -37.46 -3.74
N ILE A 21 35.69 -37.64 -4.73
CA ILE A 21 35.25 -38.84 -5.47
C ILE A 21 35.15 -40.15 -4.65
N GLU A 22 33.92 -40.63 -4.43
CA GLU A 22 33.60 -42.04 -4.19
C GLU A 22 32.31 -42.46 -4.93
N LYS A 23 32.27 -43.74 -5.33
CA LYS A 23 31.44 -44.38 -6.37
C LYS A 23 30.18 -45.04 -5.78
N ILE A 24 29.09 -45.14 -6.55
CA ILE A 24 28.16 -46.28 -6.48
C ILE A 24 27.77 -46.68 -7.91
N ASP A 25 28.13 -47.92 -8.28
CA ASP A 25 27.67 -48.65 -9.47
C ASP A 25 26.27 -49.22 -9.22
N ASN A 26 25.42 -49.26 -10.26
CA ASN A 26 24.54 -50.42 -10.46
C ASN A 26 24.13 -50.58 -11.93
N ASN A 27 24.20 -51.82 -12.36
CA ASN A 27 24.28 -52.33 -13.72
C ASN A 27 22.99 -53.09 -14.06
N THR A 28 22.30 -52.81 -15.17
CA THR A 28 21.65 -53.84 -16.01
C THR A 28 21.09 -53.29 -17.34
N LYS A 29 21.34 -54.05 -18.41
CA LYS A 29 21.13 -53.76 -19.85
C LYS A 29 19.64 -53.84 -20.28
N PRO A 30 19.27 -53.21 -21.42
CA PRO A 30 17.92 -53.30 -22.00
C PRO A 30 17.77 -54.52 -22.91
N ASN A 31 16.60 -55.17 -22.86
CA ASN A 31 16.26 -56.27 -23.75
C ASN A 31 15.27 -55.80 -24.83
N ASN A 32 15.59 -56.15 -26.07
CA ASN A 32 15.02 -55.62 -27.30
C ASN A 32 14.04 -56.66 -27.89
N ARG A 33 12.74 -56.36 -28.02
CA ARG A 33 11.82 -57.13 -28.88
C ARG A 33 10.81 -56.22 -29.58
N ARG A 34 10.98 -56.08 -30.91
CA ARG A 34 9.96 -55.65 -31.88
C ARG A 34 8.92 -56.79 -32.05
N VAL A 35 7.63 -56.55 -32.34
CA VAL A 35 6.91 -56.40 -33.65
C VAL A 35 5.42 -56.78 -33.34
N PRO A 36 4.31 -56.50 -34.10
CA PRO A 36 4.04 -55.58 -35.23
C PRO A 36 2.85 -54.61 -35.03
N ILE A 37 2.84 -53.60 -35.91
CA ILE A 37 1.69 -52.77 -36.29
C ILE A 37 0.83 -53.53 -37.32
N LYS A 38 -0.50 -53.54 -37.15
CA LYS A 38 -1.46 -53.83 -38.24
C LYS A 38 -2.20 -52.55 -38.64
N LYS A 39 -2.14 -52.22 -39.94
CA LYS A 39 -2.86 -51.15 -40.62
C LYS A 39 -4.22 -51.64 -41.14
N ALA A 40 -5.23 -50.78 -41.04
CA ALA A 40 -6.36 -50.60 -41.97
C ALA A 40 -7.08 -49.31 -41.51
N GLY A 41 -7.59 -48.37 -42.31
CA GLY A 41 -7.71 -48.18 -43.75
C GLY A 41 -8.47 -46.86 -43.95
N ILE A 42 -7.90 -46.03 -44.82
CA ILE A 42 -8.35 -44.78 -45.47
C ILE A 42 -9.86 -44.44 -45.45
N SER A 43 -10.20 -43.17 -45.17
CA SER A 43 -11.13 -42.38 -46.00
C SER A 43 -10.98 -40.88 -45.77
N THR A 44 -10.61 -40.16 -46.83
CA THR A 44 -10.61 -38.70 -46.94
C THR A 44 -11.92 -38.24 -47.59
N LYS A 45 -12.58 -37.21 -47.04
CA LYS A 45 -13.25 -36.13 -47.79
C LYS A 45 -13.72 -35.01 -46.86
N ALA A 46 -13.38 -33.79 -47.27
CA ALA A 46 -13.64 -32.53 -46.60
C ALA A 46 -15.09 -32.05 -46.80
N THR A 47 -15.63 -31.31 -45.82
CA THR A 47 -16.60 -30.23 -46.06
C THR A 47 -16.55 -29.22 -44.91
N ASN A 48 -16.33 -27.95 -45.28
CA ASN A 48 -16.45 -26.76 -44.44
C ASN A 48 -17.83 -26.66 -43.76
N ARG A 49 -17.86 -26.43 -42.44
CA ARG A 49 -18.94 -25.66 -41.80
C ARG A 49 -18.46 -24.95 -40.53
N ARG A 50 -18.45 -23.63 -40.65
CA ARG A 50 -18.42 -22.54 -39.67
C ARG A 50 -19.02 -22.96 -38.30
N MET A 51 -18.21 -22.95 -37.24
CA MET A 51 -18.68 -23.09 -35.85
C MET A 51 -18.93 -21.70 -35.25
N GLU A 52 -20.19 -21.46 -34.88
CA GLU A 52 -20.62 -20.41 -33.96
C GLU A 52 -20.06 -20.68 -32.56
N LYS A 53 -19.58 -19.62 -31.88
CA LYS A 53 -19.17 -19.67 -30.48
C LYS A 53 -20.42 -19.65 -29.60
N SER A 54 -20.63 -20.71 -28.82
CA SER A 54 -21.60 -20.73 -27.71
C SER A 54 -20.90 -20.45 -26.39
N ASP A 55 -21.36 -19.43 -25.67
CA ASP A 55 -20.94 -19.03 -24.32
C ASP A 55 -21.25 -20.09 -23.26
N THR A 56 -20.24 -20.55 -22.51
CA THR A 56 -20.41 -21.42 -21.34
C THR A 56 -19.64 -20.98 -20.09
N THR A 57 -19.33 -19.69 -19.95
CA THR A 57 -18.61 -19.14 -18.78
C THR A 57 -19.49 -18.41 -17.75
N THR A 58 -20.82 -18.46 -17.85
CA THR A 58 -21.74 -17.69 -16.98
C THR A 58 -22.53 -18.50 -15.94
N LYS A 59 -22.31 -19.81 -15.77
CA LYS A 59 -23.15 -20.64 -14.87
C LYS A 59 -22.60 -20.90 -13.45
N THR A 60 -21.33 -20.59 -13.15
CA THR A 60 -20.73 -20.85 -11.82
C THR A 60 -20.71 -19.65 -10.87
N THR A 61 -21.00 -18.45 -11.35
CA THR A 61 -21.07 -17.22 -10.53
C THR A 61 -22.47 -16.95 -9.97
N ASN A 62 -23.53 -17.43 -10.63
CA ASN A 62 -24.91 -17.22 -10.18
C ASN A 62 -25.33 -18.13 -9.01
N SER A 63 -24.70 -19.28 -8.82
CA SER A 63 -25.04 -20.19 -7.72
C SER A 63 -24.57 -19.69 -6.35
N ARG A 64 -23.43 -18.98 -6.26
CA ARG A 64 -22.99 -18.32 -5.01
C ARG A 64 -23.85 -17.11 -4.65
N ARG A 65 -24.30 -16.34 -5.65
CA ARG A 65 -25.16 -15.17 -5.45
C ARG A 65 -26.56 -15.57 -4.97
N ALA A 66 -27.12 -16.65 -5.53
CA ALA A 66 -28.42 -17.20 -5.13
C ALA A 66 -28.43 -17.84 -3.72
N ILE A 67 -27.29 -18.29 -3.20
CA ILE A 67 -27.16 -18.79 -1.82
C ILE A 67 -27.07 -17.63 -0.82
N MET A 68 -26.46 -16.50 -1.20
CA MET A 68 -26.39 -15.29 -0.36
C MET A 68 -27.70 -14.49 -0.33
N GLU A 69 -28.49 -14.52 -1.41
CA GLU A 69 -29.81 -13.86 -1.42
C GLU A 69 -30.87 -14.57 -0.56
N LYS A 70 -30.67 -15.87 -0.25
CA LYS A 70 -31.55 -16.63 0.64
C LYS A 70 -31.33 -16.38 2.14
N SER A 71 -30.30 -15.61 2.54
CA SER A 71 -29.98 -15.35 3.96
C SER A 71 -30.34 -13.95 4.47
N GLY A 72 -31.00 -13.10 3.66
CA GLY A 72 -31.51 -11.80 4.13
C GLY A 72 -30.46 -10.80 4.63
N MET A 73 -29.16 -11.03 4.38
CA MET A 73 -28.10 -10.10 4.75
C MET A 73 -27.97 -8.99 3.70
N ASN A 74 -28.45 -7.80 4.04
CA ASN A 74 -28.33 -6.59 3.24
C ASN A 74 -26.86 -6.10 3.24
N THR A 75 -25.99 -6.69 2.41
CA THR A 75 -24.57 -6.30 2.31
C THR A 75 -24.39 -5.09 1.39
N LYS A 76 -24.91 -3.92 1.79
CA LYS A 76 -24.50 -2.65 1.17
C LYS A 76 -23.24 -2.16 1.90
N GLY A 77 -22.13 -2.04 1.17
CA GLY A 77 -20.94 -1.38 1.71
C GLY A 77 -21.25 0.06 2.10
N THR A 78 -20.70 0.52 3.21
CA THR A 78 -20.89 1.88 3.72
C THR A 78 -19.55 2.61 3.66
N ASN A 79 -19.54 3.82 3.11
CA ASN A 79 -18.34 4.65 3.16
C ASN A 79 -18.05 5.05 4.61
N ILE A 80 -16.76 5.29 4.90
CA ILE A 80 -16.38 5.84 6.21
C ILE A 80 -16.89 7.27 6.34
N GLN A 81 -17.23 7.67 7.55
CA GLN A 81 -17.62 9.04 7.85
C GLN A 81 -16.38 9.90 8.08
N VAL A 82 -16.33 11.09 7.50
CA VAL A 82 -15.23 12.04 7.71
C VAL A 82 -15.79 13.38 8.16
N VAL A 83 -15.29 13.83 9.30
CA VAL A 83 -15.70 15.05 9.97
C VAL A 83 -14.47 15.94 10.15
N LEU A 84 -14.63 17.24 9.89
CA LEU A 84 -13.62 18.24 10.20
C LEU A 84 -13.95 18.94 11.51
N ARG A 85 -12.95 19.17 12.36
CA ARG A 85 -13.07 19.96 13.58
C ARG A 85 -12.00 21.04 13.63
N CYS A 86 -12.44 22.29 13.67
CA CYS A 86 -11.56 23.44 13.77
C CYS A 86 -11.35 23.83 15.24
N LYS A 87 -10.09 23.98 15.63
CA LYS A 87 -9.71 24.53 16.94
C LYS A 87 -9.88 26.05 16.92
N ASP A 88 -10.28 26.60 18.06
CA ASP A 88 -10.25 28.04 18.28
C ASP A 88 -8.82 28.59 18.25
N SER A 89 -8.55 29.46 17.27
CA SER A 89 -7.29 30.18 17.11
C SER A 89 -7.26 31.50 17.86
N THR A 90 -8.38 31.98 18.39
CA THR A 90 -8.49 33.31 19.01
C THR A 90 -7.78 33.42 20.36
N ALA A 91 -7.44 32.29 20.99
CA ALA A 91 -6.84 32.27 22.32
C ALA A 91 -5.34 32.62 22.37
N LEU A 92 -4.58 32.57 21.26
CA LEU A 92 -3.12 32.75 21.36
C LEU A 92 -2.44 33.75 20.42
N ASN A 93 -3.01 34.18 19.29
CA ASN A 93 -2.44 35.26 18.46
C ASN A 93 -3.49 35.71 17.45
N SER A 94 -3.64 37.02 17.23
CA SER A 94 -4.53 37.67 16.25
C SER A 94 -4.15 37.38 14.78
N SER A 95 -3.94 36.11 14.42
CA SER A 95 -3.63 35.68 13.07
C SER A 95 -4.94 35.49 12.29
N PRO A 96 -5.05 35.98 11.05
CA PRO A 96 -6.24 35.77 10.24
C PRO A 96 -6.48 34.28 9.98
N SER A 97 -7.73 33.84 10.15
CA SER A 97 -8.15 32.48 9.78
C SER A 97 -7.95 32.28 8.28
N ILE A 98 -7.33 31.16 7.90
CA ILE A 98 -7.20 30.76 6.49
C ILE A 98 -8.34 29.84 6.02
N LEU A 99 -9.25 29.48 6.94
CA LEU A 99 -10.43 28.68 6.66
C LEU A 99 -11.68 29.56 6.73
N GLU A 100 -12.46 29.54 5.67
CA GLU A 100 -13.78 30.17 5.59
C GLU A 100 -14.87 29.08 5.56
N PHE A 101 -15.86 29.22 6.44
CA PHE A 101 -16.94 28.24 6.58
C PHE A 101 -18.07 28.62 5.64
N MET A 102 -18.36 27.76 4.66
CA MET A 102 -19.40 28.04 3.68
C MET A 102 -20.77 27.74 4.28
N GLU A 103 -21.63 28.75 4.35
CA GLU A 103 -22.98 28.59 4.87
C GLU A 103 -23.88 27.90 3.85
N SER A 104 -24.62 26.88 4.31
CA SER A 104 -25.76 26.38 3.54
C SER A 104 -26.83 27.48 3.51
N LYS A 105 -27.55 27.62 2.39
CA LYS A 105 -28.64 28.59 2.24
C LYS A 105 -29.75 28.44 3.29
N ASP A 106 -29.78 27.31 4.00
CA ASP A 106 -30.65 27.00 5.14
C ASP A 106 -29.81 26.71 6.41
N ALA A 107 -28.96 27.67 6.83
CA ALA A 107 -28.04 27.53 7.96
C ALA A 107 -28.72 27.19 9.32
N ALA A 108 -30.03 27.38 9.43
CA ALA A 108 -30.81 27.02 10.62
C ALA A 108 -31.15 25.51 10.72
N VAL A 109 -31.01 24.75 9.62
CA VAL A 109 -31.47 23.35 9.52
C VAL A 109 -30.36 22.38 9.12
N ASN A 110 -29.40 22.82 8.30
CA ASN A 110 -28.37 21.91 7.76
C ASN A 110 -26.98 22.21 8.37
N PRO A 111 -26.24 21.17 8.81
CA PRO A 111 -24.88 21.34 9.32
C PRO A 111 -23.94 21.85 8.23
N VAL A 112 -22.92 22.60 8.62
CA VAL A 112 -21.85 23.03 7.69
C VAL A 112 -21.12 21.80 7.20
N THR A 113 -21.01 21.63 5.88
CA THR A 113 -20.30 20.52 5.23
C THR A 113 -19.06 20.98 4.48
N ASP A 114 -19.03 22.24 4.06
CA ASP A 114 -18.02 22.76 3.15
C ASP A 114 -17.13 23.81 3.84
N VAL A 115 -15.83 23.73 3.60
CA VAL A 115 -14.83 24.70 4.05
C VAL A 115 -13.96 25.14 2.89
N LEU A 116 -13.74 26.45 2.77
CA LEU A 116 -12.85 27.05 1.79
C LEU A 116 -11.48 27.29 2.44
N LEU A 117 -10.43 26.79 1.81
CA LEU A 117 -9.04 27.13 2.12
C LEU A 117 -8.62 28.34 1.26
N ASN A 118 -8.51 29.51 1.89
CA ASN A 118 -8.33 30.78 1.19
C ASN A 118 -7.00 30.90 0.43
N THR A 119 -5.98 30.17 0.86
CA THR A 119 -4.61 30.31 0.32
C THR A 119 -4.46 29.78 -1.11
N ASN A 120 -5.33 28.87 -1.53
CA ASN A 120 -5.36 28.31 -2.88
C ASN A 120 -6.78 28.20 -3.45
N ASN A 121 -7.76 28.87 -2.82
CA ASN A 121 -9.16 28.90 -3.21
C ASN A 121 -9.76 27.50 -3.43
N THR A 122 -9.41 26.53 -2.58
CA THR A 122 -9.86 25.13 -2.68
C THR A 122 -10.97 24.85 -1.67
N ILE A 123 -12.08 24.27 -2.15
CA ILE A 123 -13.21 23.87 -1.32
C ILE A 123 -13.08 22.39 -0.97
N TYR A 124 -13.23 22.06 0.31
CA TYR A 124 -13.29 20.70 0.82
C TYR A 124 -14.67 20.42 1.39
N SER A 125 -15.24 19.25 1.04
CA SER A 125 -16.57 18.82 1.48
C SER A 125 -16.49 17.59 2.38
N PHE A 126 -16.98 17.73 3.62
CA PHE A 126 -17.00 16.70 4.64
C PHE A 126 -18.45 16.32 5.01
N ASP A 127 -18.63 15.27 5.81
CA ASP A 127 -19.96 14.89 6.29
C ASP A 127 -20.47 15.86 7.38
N ARG A 128 -19.53 16.55 8.05
CA ARG A 128 -19.78 17.57 9.08
C ARG A 128 -18.51 18.40 9.29
N VAL A 129 -18.64 19.71 9.41
CA VAL A 129 -17.57 20.65 9.77
C VAL A 129 -17.95 21.34 11.07
N PHE A 130 -17.15 21.10 12.10
CA PHE A 130 -17.30 21.74 13.41
C PHE A 130 -16.52 23.05 13.48
N ARG A 131 -17.25 24.14 13.75
CA ARG A 131 -16.65 25.47 13.93
C ARG A 131 -15.95 25.58 15.30
N PRO A 132 -15.01 26.54 15.48
CA PRO A 132 -14.34 26.78 16.75
C PRO A 132 -15.25 26.94 17.96
N GLU A 133 -16.43 27.53 17.75
CA GLU A 133 -17.41 27.82 18.79
C GLU A 133 -18.22 26.58 19.21
N GLU A 134 -18.17 25.49 18.43
CA GLU A 134 -18.94 24.28 18.73
C GLU A 134 -18.34 23.50 19.91
N THR A 135 -19.25 23.11 20.82
CA THR A 135 -18.89 22.50 22.10
C THR A 135 -18.51 21.03 21.97
N GLN A 136 -17.81 20.49 22.98
CA GLN A 136 -17.54 19.05 23.09
C GLN A 136 -18.81 18.21 23.07
N ALA A 137 -19.91 18.72 23.66
CA ALA A 137 -21.20 18.05 23.67
C ALA A 137 -21.80 17.96 22.26
N ALA A 138 -21.68 19.01 21.45
CA ALA A 138 -22.14 18.99 20.05
C ALA A 138 -21.35 17.97 19.21
N VAL A 139 -20.02 17.92 19.37
CA VAL A 139 -19.17 16.92 18.71
C VAL A 139 -19.56 15.51 19.12
N TYR A 140 -19.80 15.27 20.41
CA TYR A 140 -20.19 13.97 20.92
C TYR A 140 -21.53 13.50 20.35
N ARG A 141 -22.58 14.34 20.46
CA ARG A 141 -23.95 14.03 20.02
C ARG A 141 -24.01 13.68 18.54
N ASP A 142 -23.21 14.36 17.72
CA ASP A 142 -23.38 14.26 16.28
C ASP A 142 -22.39 13.28 15.63
N VAL A 143 -21.38 12.81 16.39
CA VAL A 143 -20.39 11.82 15.93
C VAL A 143 -20.43 10.54 16.75
N ALA A 144 -20.21 10.64 18.06
CA ALA A 144 -19.97 9.48 18.91
C ALA A 144 -21.26 8.80 19.40
N GLU A 145 -22.33 9.55 19.67
CA GLU A 145 -23.61 8.98 20.12
C GLU A 145 -24.24 8.02 19.08
N PRO A 146 -24.35 8.36 17.78
CA PRO A 146 -24.85 7.42 16.77
C PRO A 146 -24.00 6.15 16.67
N ILE A 147 -22.68 6.31 16.80
CA ILE A 147 -21.72 5.21 16.78
C ILE A 147 -21.87 4.32 18.02
N LEU A 148 -22.11 4.91 19.19
CA LEU A 148 -22.38 4.14 20.42
C LEU A 148 -23.66 3.30 20.29
N ASN A 149 -24.71 3.85 19.67
CA ASN A 149 -25.93 3.11 19.38
C ASN A 149 -25.65 1.90 18.46
N ASP A 150 -24.78 2.06 17.46
CA ASP A 150 -24.34 0.96 16.61
C ASP A 150 -23.56 -0.11 17.39
N VAL A 151 -22.71 0.29 18.34
CA VAL A 151 -21.99 -0.63 19.23
C VAL A 151 -22.98 -1.43 20.08
N LEU A 152 -24.01 -0.79 20.65
CA LEU A 152 -25.08 -1.46 21.42
C LEU A 152 -25.97 -2.39 20.55
N ALA A 153 -25.95 -2.20 19.23
CA ALA A 153 -26.55 -3.10 18.25
C ALA A 153 -25.60 -4.24 17.79
N GLY A 154 -24.42 -4.34 18.39
CA GLY A 154 -23.44 -5.40 18.14
C GLY A 154 -22.48 -5.13 16.99
N TYR A 155 -22.38 -3.90 16.49
CA TYR A 155 -21.39 -3.55 15.48
C TYR A 155 -20.02 -3.25 16.09
N SER A 156 -18.96 -3.59 15.36
CA SER A 156 -17.63 -3.04 15.60
C SER A 156 -17.57 -1.62 15.01
N CYS A 157 -17.11 -0.67 15.82
CA CYS A 157 -16.98 0.73 15.46
C CYS A 157 -15.60 1.28 15.84
N THR A 158 -15.11 2.26 15.07
CA THR A 158 -13.86 2.96 15.36
C THR A 158 -14.03 4.46 15.12
N ILE A 159 -13.61 5.28 16.07
CA ILE A 159 -13.48 6.73 15.92
C ILE A 159 -12.00 7.05 16.10
N PHE A 160 -11.38 7.74 15.14
CA PHE A 160 -10.01 8.20 15.31
C PHE A 160 -9.83 9.67 14.96
N ALA A 161 -9.04 10.37 15.76
CA ALA A 161 -8.69 11.77 15.58
C ALA A 161 -7.35 11.87 14.84
N TYR A 162 -7.32 12.68 13.78
CA TYR A 162 -6.15 12.84 12.91
C TYR A 162 -5.85 14.32 12.66
N GLY A 163 -4.58 14.69 12.65
CA GLY A 163 -4.14 16.06 12.39
C GLY A 163 -2.82 16.39 13.08
N GLN A 164 -2.31 17.59 12.85
CA GLN A 164 -1.05 18.06 13.42
C GLN A 164 -1.09 18.13 14.97
N THR A 165 0.05 18.02 15.65
CA THR A 165 0.18 18.27 17.09
C THR A 165 -0.39 19.64 17.48
N GLY A 166 -1.08 19.70 18.62
CA GLY A 166 -1.66 20.94 19.12
C GLY A 166 -2.97 21.38 18.43
N THR A 167 -3.45 20.67 17.40
CA THR A 167 -4.74 20.96 16.72
C THR A 167 -5.98 20.48 17.48
N GLY A 168 -5.82 19.74 18.58
CA GLY A 168 -6.93 19.35 19.45
C GLY A 168 -7.39 17.88 19.37
N LYS A 169 -6.58 16.96 18.83
CA LYS A 169 -6.86 15.50 18.84
C LYS A 169 -7.16 14.97 20.25
N THR A 170 -6.21 15.11 21.17
CA THR A 170 -6.37 14.68 22.57
C THR A 170 -7.45 15.46 23.30
N PHE A 171 -7.64 16.75 23.00
CA PHE A 171 -8.78 17.53 23.52
C PHE A 171 -10.13 16.96 23.04
N THR A 172 -10.21 16.48 21.80
CA THR A 172 -11.42 15.85 21.25
C THR A 172 -11.69 14.49 21.88
N MET A 173 -10.65 13.67 22.05
CA MET A 173 -10.80 12.30 22.57
C MET A 173 -10.94 12.27 24.10
N GLU A 174 -10.01 12.90 24.82
CA GLU A 174 -9.96 12.89 26.28
C GLU A 174 -10.66 14.12 26.86
N GLY A 175 -10.24 15.31 26.44
CA GLY A 175 -10.75 16.59 26.96
C GLY A 175 -10.50 16.73 28.47
N ASP A 176 -11.42 17.41 29.15
CA ASP A 176 -11.39 17.52 30.61
C ASP A 176 -11.90 16.22 31.27
N LEU A 177 -11.08 15.64 32.15
CA LEU A 177 -11.38 14.39 32.84
C LEU A 177 -11.99 14.60 34.24
N THR A 178 -12.29 15.84 34.62
CA THR A 178 -13.02 16.14 35.85
C THR A 178 -14.46 15.61 35.76
N ASP A 179 -14.98 15.20 36.92
CA ASP A 179 -16.38 14.80 37.10
C ASP A 179 -17.10 15.96 37.79
N ASP A 180 -18.30 16.29 37.30
CA ASP A 180 -19.15 17.37 37.81
C ASP A 180 -20.45 16.76 38.34
N ASP A 181 -20.40 16.29 39.59
CA ASP A 181 -21.51 15.65 40.31
C ASP A 181 -22.16 14.47 39.54
N GLY A 182 -21.34 13.52 39.08
CA GLY A 182 -21.83 12.34 38.35
C GLY A 182 -22.20 12.65 36.90
N ARG A 183 -21.67 13.73 36.33
CA ARG A 183 -21.79 14.09 34.91
C ARG A 183 -20.43 14.47 34.31
N PRO A 184 -20.26 14.28 32.99
CA PRO A 184 -19.02 14.70 32.34
C PRO A 184 -18.92 16.23 32.35
N ALA A 185 -17.73 16.74 32.70
CA ALA A 185 -17.45 18.18 32.63
C ALA A 185 -17.78 18.78 31.26
N ASN A 186 -18.07 20.09 31.21
CA ASN A 186 -18.41 20.78 29.96
C ASN A 186 -17.35 20.59 28.86
N LYS A 187 -16.08 20.53 29.24
CA LYS A 187 -14.94 20.33 28.32
C LYS A 187 -14.52 18.86 28.17
N ALA A 188 -15.23 17.90 28.75
CA ALA A 188 -14.95 16.48 28.61
C ALA A 188 -15.06 16.01 27.16
N GLY A 189 -14.12 15.17 26.72
CA GLY A 189 -14.03 14.66 25.36
C GLY A 189 -14.98 13.51 25.05
N ILE A 190 -14.77 12.87 23.91
CA ILE A 190 -15.58 11.74 23.43
C ILE A 190 -15.51 10.57 24.40
N ILE A 191 -14.32 10.18 24.88
CA ILE A 191 -14.13 8.99 25.72
C ILE A 191 -14.93 9.09 27.04
N PRO A 192 -14.75 10.12 27.90
CA PRO A 192 -15.50 10.19 29.15
C PRO A 192 -17.01 10.29 28.90
N ARG A 193 -17.46 11.08 27.93
CA ARG A 193 -18.89 11.17 27.56
C ARG A 193 -19.47 9.83 27.11
N THR A 194 -18.70 9.07 26.32
CA THR A 194 -19.07 7.71 25.91
C THR A 194 -19.24 6.79 27.11
N ILE A 195 -18.39 6.90 28.14
CA ILE A 195 -18.52 6.08 29.35
C ILE A 195 -19.83 6.41 30.08
N TYR A 196 -20.18 7.68 30.28
CA TYR A 196 -21.47 8.04 30.89
C TYR A 196 -22.65 7.49 30.07
N ASP A 197 -22.73 7.85 28.79
CA ASP A 197 -23.85 7.47 27.93
C ASP A 197 -23.97 5.95 27.75
N LEU A 198 -22.84 5.24 27.70
CA LEU A 198 -22.82 3.79 27.66
C LEU A 198 -23.56 3.22 28.87
N PHE A 199 -23.16 3.59 30.09
CA PHE A 199 -23.79 3.04 31.30
C PHE A 199 -25.23 3.50 31.52
N GLU A 200 -25.64 4.64 30.95
CA GLU A 200 -27.05 5.05 30.90
C GLU A 200 -27.88 4.17 29.96
N LYS A 201 -27.30 3.76 28.81
CA LYS A 201 -27.99 2.97 27.76
C LYS A 201 -27.75 1.46 27.88
N LEU A 202 -26.92 1.00 28.82
CA LEU A 202 -26.56 -0.42 28.96
C LEU A 202 -27.78 -1.27 29.33
N PRO A 203 -28.05 -2.38 28.60
CA PRO A 203 -29.05 -3.35 29.04
C PRO A 203 -28.61 -4.05 30.33
N GLY A 204 -29.55 -4.38 31.23
CA GLY A 204 -29.25 -4.95 32.55
C GLY A 204 -28.44 -6.26 32.57
N ASN A 205 -28.45 -7.06 31.49
CA ASN A 205 -27.69 -8.31 31.35
C ASN A 205 -26.41 -8.14 30.51
N SER A 206 -25.74 -7.00 30.66
CA SER A 206 -24.54 -6.67 29.88
C SER A 206 -23.32 -6.56 30.77
N TYR A 207 -22.15 -6.88 30.22
CA TYR A 207 -20.88 -6.57 30.86
C TYR A 207 -19.96 -5.88 29.87
N VAL A 208 -19.12 -4.99 30.39
CA VAL A 208 -18.22 -4.17 29.59
C VAL A 208 -16.78 -4.44 30.00
N THR A 209 -15.91 -4.63 29.02
CA THR A 209 -14.46 -4.66 29.23
C THR A 209 -13.79 -3.47 28.56
N VAL A 210 -12.69 -3.02 29.17
CA VAL A 210 -11.84 -1.92 28.70
C VAL A 210 -10.44 -2.45 28.47
N SER A 211 -9.81 -2.04 27.38
CA SER A 211 -8.35 -2.08 27.23
C SER A 211 -7.82 -0.74 26.74
N MET A 212 -6.57 -0.43 27.07
CA MET A 212 -5.92 0.81 26.64
C MET A 212 -4.48 0.50 26.22
N LEU A 213 -4.19 0.78 24.94
CA LEU A 213 -2.90 0.50 24.33
C LEU A 213 -2.21 1.80 23.93
N GLU A 214 -0.90 1.83 24.11
CA GLU A 214 -0.01 2.83 23.52
C GLU A 214 0.82 2.17 22.41
N LEU A 215 0.86 2.79 21.24
CA LEU A 215 1.79 2.45 20.17
C LEU A 215 2.77 3.59 20.00
N TYR A 216 4.00 3.36 20.41
CA TYR A 216 5.10 4.32 20.31
C TYR A 216 6.30 3.66 19.65
N ASN A 217 6.86 4.31 18.62
CA ASN A 217 8.04 3.79 17.90
C ASN A 217 7.88 2.33 17.41
N GLU A 218 6.70 1.97 16.88
CA GLU A 218 6.36 0.60 16.47
C GLU A 218 6.45 -0.44 17.62
N GLU A 219 6.44 -0.02 18.88
CA GLU A 219 6.32 -0.86 20.08
C GLU A 219 4.95 -0.67 20.73
N LEU A 220 4.32 -1.79 21.08
CA LEU A 220 3.03 -1.80 21.76
C LEU A 220 3.25 -1.92 23.25
N ARG A 221 2.59 -1.06 24.02
CA ARG A 221 2.57 -1.08 25.48
C ARG A 221 1.13 -1.15 25.97
N ASP A 222 0.92 -1.94 27.01
CA ASP A 222 -0.36 -2.03 27.69
C ASP A 222 -0.40 -0.98 28.80
N LEU A 223 -1.27 0.02 28.68
CA LEU A 223 -1.36 1.11 29.66
C LEU A 223 -2.11 0.68 30.93
N LEU A 224 -2.76 -0.47 30.95
CA LEU A 224 -3.50 -0.98 32.10
C LEU A 224 -2.79 -2.15 32.79
N CYS A 225 -1.70 -2.66 32.24
CA CYS A 225 -0.91 -3.71 32.88
C CYS A 225 -0.40 -3.29 34.27
N ALA A 226 -0.63 -4.11 35.29
CA ALA A 226 -0.20 -3.83 36.66
C ALA A 226 1.31 -3.93 36.88
N SER A 227 2.03 -4.66 36.02
CA SER A 227 3.49 -4.86 36.10
C SER A 227 4.24 -3.87 35.21
N ASP A 228 5.34 -3.31 35.73
CA ASP A 228 6.28 -2.51 34.95
C ASP A 228 7.12 -3.37 33.97
N THR A 229 7.21 -4.69 34.21
CA THR A 229 7.83 -5.64 33.28
C THR A 229 6.81 -6.14 32.27
N GLN A 230 6.65 -5.39 31.17
CA GLN A 230 5.72 -5.76 30.10
C GLN A 230 6.32 -6.83 29.19
N LYS A 231 5.56 -7.92 28.98
CA LYS A 231 5.85 -8.87 27.91
C LYS A 231 5.61 -8.20 26.56
N PRO A 232 6.39 -8.51 25.50
CA PRO A 232 6.15 -7.96 24.18
C PRO A 232 4.77 -8.38 23.67
N LEU A 233 3.91 -7.39 23.42
CA LEU A 233 2.57 -7.62 22.87
C LEU A 233 2.66 -8.07 21.41
N LYS A 234 1.92 -9.13 21.08
CA LYS A 234 1.82 -9.68 19.72
C LYS A 234 0.45 -9.34 19.12
N ILE A 235 0.47 -8.96 17.85
CA ILE A 235 -0.74 -8.81 17.02
C ILE A 235 -0.96 -10.13 16.29
N PHE A 236 -2.11 -10.75 16.50
CA PHE A 236 -2.56 -11.94 15.78
C PHE A 236 -3.86 -11.64 15.02
N GLU A 237 -4.19 -12.48 14.04
CA GLU A 237 -5.44 -12.36 13.28
C GLU A 237 -6.40 -13.47 13.73
N GLU A 238 -7.59 -13.10 14.18
CA GLU A 238 -8.67 -14.01 14.59
C GLU A 238 -9.90 -13.66 13.74
N ASN A 239 -10.41 -14.62 12.95
CA ASN A 239 -11.52 -14.39 12.01
C ASN A 239 -11.30 -13.22 11.02
N GLY A 240 -10.04 -12.97 10.64
CA GLY A 240 -9.65 -11.85 9.77
C GLY A 240 -9.50 -10.50 10.48
N MET A 241 -9.85 -10.42 11.76
CA MET A 241 -9.71 -9.22 12.60
C MET A 241 -8.37 -9.23 13.35
N ALA A 242 -7.74 -8.06 13.46
CA ALA A 242 -6.52 -7.92 14.26
C ALA A 242 -6.85 -7.86 15.76
N LYS A 243 -6.16 -8.68 16.54
CA LYS A 243 -6.27 -8.72 18.00
C LYS A 243 -4.89 -8.62 18.64
N VAL A 244 -4.84 -7.88 19.74
CA VAL A 244 -3.63 -7.69 20.55
C VAL A 244 -3.86 -8.40 21.88
N ASN A 245 -2.91 -9.24 22.29
CA ASN A 245 -2.99 -9.94 23.58
C ASN A 245 -2.69 -8.99 24.74
N CYS A 246 -3.63 -8.10 25.05
CA CYS A 246 -3.54 -7.10 26.12
C CYS A 246 -4.53 -7.40 27.24
N GLN A 247 -4.30 -6.78 28.40
CA GLN A 247 -5.14 -6.98 29.56
C GLN A 247 -6.47 -6.22 29.39
N GLU A 248 -7.57 -6.96 29.53
CA GLU A 248 -8.91 -6.39 29.53
C GLU A 248 -9.43 -6.32 30.98
N TYR A 249 -9.95 -5.16 31.36
CA TYR A 249 -10.53 -4.92 32.68
C TYR A 249 -12.04 -4.83 32.59
N ASN A 250 -12.74 -5.58 33.44
CA ASN A 250 -14.18 -5.44 33.57
C ASN A 250 -14.52 -4.12 34.28
N ILE A 251 -15.50 -3.40 33.75
CA ILE A 251 -16.05 -2.20 34.37
C ILE A 251 -17.55 -2.38 34.61
N SER A 252 -17.97 -2.11 35.84
CA SER A 252 -19.36 -2.27 36.30
C SER A 252 -20.07 -0.94 36.60
N SER A 253 -19.36 0.18 36.51
CA SER A 253 -19.91 1.52 36.74
C SER A 253 -19.13 2.58 36.00
N VAL A 254 -19.76 3.74 35.80
CA VAL A 254 -19.13 4.95 35.27
C VAL A 254 -17.88 5.33 36.05
N ALA A 255 -17.98 5.35 37.39
CA ALA A 255 -16.86 5.70 38.28
C ALA A 255 -15.65 4.80 38.03
N ARG A 256 -15.87 3.48 37.89
CA ARG A 256 -14.78 2.53 37.61
C ARG A 256 -14.21 2.73 36.21
N GLY A 257 -15.06 2.99 35.21
CA GLY A 257 -14.62 3.29 33.84
C GLY A 257 -13.71 4.53 33.77
N LEU A 258 -14.10 5.62 34.43
CA LEU A 258 -13.32 6.85 34.48
C LEU A 258 -12.02 6.69 35.29
N GLU A 259 -12.03 5.90 36.36
CA GLU A 259 -10.83 5.60 37.13
C GLU A 259 -9.77 4.87 36.28
N ILE A 260 -10.19 3.85 35.52
CA ILE A 260 -9.32 3.10 34.61
C ILE A 260 -8.79 4.00 33.50
N MET A 261 -9.65 4.86 32.93
CA MET A 261 -9.24 5.85 31.93
C MET A 261 -8.17 6.79 32.50
N LYS A 262 -8.39 7.39 33.67
CA LYS A 262 -7.44 8.28 34.34
C LYS A 262 -6.12 7.57 34.67
N LEU A 263 -6.18 6.29 35.06
CA LEU A 263 -4.99 5.48 35.29
C LEU A 263 -4.14 5.33 34.02
N GLY A 264 -4.77 4.98 32.90
CA GLY A 264 -4.07 4.83 31.63
C GLY A 264 -3.50 6.15 31.10
N VAL A 265 -4.26 7.25 31.21
CA VAL A 265 -3.77 8.60 30.86
C VAL A 265 -2.56 8.99 31.71
N ARG A 266 -2.59 8.76 33.03
CA ARG A 266 -1.43 9.03 33.89
C ARG A 266 -0.22 8.21 33.50
N LYS A 267 -0.38 6.92 33.20
CA LYS A 267 0.74 6.06 32.74
C LYS A 267 1.33 6.54 31.41
N ARG A 268 0.48 6.97 30.47
CA ARG A 268 0.91 7.61 29.21
C ARG A 268 1.71 8.89 29.49
N MET A 269 1.26 9.72 30.44
CA MET A 269 1.96 10.95 30.83
C MET A 269 3.29 10.69 31.54
N THR A 270 3.36 9.73 32.47
CA THR A 270 4.60 9.40 33.19
C THR A 270 5.69 8.89 32.23
N ALA A 271 5.30 8.13 31.20
CA ALA A 271 6.20 7.76 30.11
C ALA A 271 6.70 9.01 29.35
N ALA A 272 5.82 9.97 29.07
CA ALA A 272 6.16 11.22 28.41
C ALA A 272 7.07 12.18 29.21
N THR A 273 6.97 12.19 30.54
CA THR A 273 7.86 13.01 31.39
C THR A 273 9.27 12.41 31.50
N ASN A 274 9.41 11.09 31.41
CA ASN A 274 10.72 10.43 31.39
C ASN A 274 11.44 10.51 30.03
N CYS A 275 10.72 10.83 28.96
CA CYS A 275 11.20 10.92 27.58
C CYS A 275 10.44 12.04 26.87
N ASN A 276 10.97 13.28 26.90
CA ASN A 276 10.46 14.51 26.27
C ASN A 276 9.18 14.36 25.39
N GLU A 277 8.06 14.95 25.84
CA GLU A 277 6.84 15.21 25.05
C GLU A 277 6.33 14.03 24.20
N GLN A 278 6.28 12.83 24.78
CA GLN A 278 5.89 11.58 24.10
C GLN A 278 4.40 11.50 23.71
N SER A 279 3.49 12.24 24.35
CA SER A 279 2.05 12.07 24.13
C SER A 279 1.59 12.51 22.73
N SER A 280 2.24 13.51 22.13
CA SER A 280 2.02 13.92 20.73
C SER A 280 2.63 12.96 19.71
N ARG A 281 3.49 12.05 20.18
CA ARG A 281 4.33 11.15 19.38
C ARG A 281 3.90 9.69 19.46
N SER A 282 3.01 9.34 20.38
CA SER A 282 2.43 8.00 20.51
C SER A 282 0.95 7.99 20.13
N HIS A 283 0.52 6.88 19.53
CA HIS A 283 -0.90 6.63 19.28
C HIS A 283 -1.50 5.96 20.50
N CYS A 284 -2.67 6.40 20.94
CA CYS A 284 -3.42 5.75 22.01
C CYS A 284 -4.70 5.13 21.47
N ILE A 285 -4.95 3.88 21.84
CA ILE A 285 -6.15 3.13 21.45
C ILE A 285 -6.87 2.72 22.73
N PHE A 286 -8.00 3.38 23.01
CA PHE A 286 -8.91 3.01 24.09
C PHE A 286 -10.05 2.18 23.52
N THR A 287 -10.20 0.95 23.98
CA THR A 287 -11.19 0.00 23.45
C THR A 287 -12.22 -0.32 24.51
N LEU A 288 -13.49 -0.15 24.16
CA LEU A 288 -14.64 -0.67 24.91
C LEU A 288 -15.20 -1.88 24.19
N THR A 289 -15.32 -3.01 24.88
CA THR A 289 -16.03 -4.18 24.38
C THR A 289 -17.29 -4.38 25.22
N VAL A 290 -18.45 -4.30 24.57
CA VAL A 290 -19.75 -4.41 25.20
C VAL A 290 -20.36 -5.75 24.84
N HIS A 291 -20.52 -6.60 25.83
CA HIS A 291 -21.22 -7.86 25.69
C HIS A 291 -22.65 -7.65 26.16
N THR A 292 -23.62 -7.80 25.26
CA THR A 292 -25.04 -7.72 25.62
C THR A 292 -25.74 -9.05 25.40
N SER A 293 -26.66 -9.37 26.31
CA SER A 293 -27.59 -10.48 26.16
C SER A 293 -29.00 -9.92 26.07
N LYS A 294 -29.70 -10.20 24.97
CA LYS A 294 -31.07 -9.77 24.71
C LYS A 294 -31.93 -10.97 24.34
N LYS A 295 -33.18 -10.99 24.79
CA LYS A 295 -34.15 -11.96 24.30
C LYS A 295 -34.64 -11.53 22.93
N SER A 296 -34.58 -12.42 21.95
CA SER A 296 -35.18 -12.25 20.63
C SER A 296 -36.71 -12.19 20.74
N ASP A 297 -37.37 -11.66 19.71
CA ASP A 297 -38.84 -11.72 19.54
C ASP A 297 -39.39 -13.16 19.62
N LYS A 298 -38.54 -14.16 19.38
CA LYS A 298 -38.86 -15.59 19.50
C LYS A 298 -38.62 -16.17 20.91
N GLY A 299 -38.21 -15.35 21.88
CA GLY A 299 -37.90 -15.77 23.25
C GLY A 299 -36.51 -16.38 23.46
N GLU A 300 -35.69 -16.50 22.42
CA GLU A 300 -34.32 -17.03 22.48
C GLU A 300 -33.31 -16.00 23.00
N ASP A 301 -32.34 -16.42 23.83
CA ASP A 301 -31.22 -15.57 24.25
C ASP A 301 -30.25 -15.34 23.06
N VAL A 302 -30.13 -14.09 22.61
CA VAL A 302 -29.19 -13.62 21.59
C VAL A 302 -28.07 -12.87 22.28
N PHE A 303 -26.83 -13.28 22.02
CA PHE A 303 -25.64 -12.58 22.50
C PHE A 303 -25.10 -11.70 21.39
N SER A 304 -24.80 -10.45 21.70
CA SER A 304 -24.11 -9.56 20.78
C SER A 304 -22.86 -8.98 21.42
N ILE A 305 -21.84 -8.79 20.60
CA ILE A 305 -20.58 -8.20 21.01
C ILE A 305 -20.34 -6.93 20.21
N GLY A 306 -20.61 -5.79 20.83
CA GLY A 306 -20.23 -4.48 20.31
C GLY A 306 -18.78 -4.19 20.67
N LYS A 307 -18.03 -3.57 19.75
CA LYS A 307 -16.67 -3.10 20.03
C LYS A 307 -16.52 -1.66 19.58
N LEU A 308 -16.01 -0.80 20.44
CA LEU A 308 -15.73 0.60 20.13
C LEU A 308 -14.26 0.90 20.36
N ASN A 309 -13.54 1.21 19.28
CA ASN A 309 -12.15 1.67 19.36
C ASN A 309 -12.13 3.20 19.27
N LEU A 310 -11.67 3.88 20.31
CA LEU A 310 -11.47 5.33 20.37
C LEU A 310 -9.97 5.60 20.30
N VAL A 311 -9.53 6.18 19.19
CA VAL A 311 -8.10 6.27 18.86
C VAL A 311 -7.64 7.72 18.77
N ASP A 312 -6.67 8.08 19.60
CA ASP A 312 -5.95 9.36 19.55
C ASP A 312 -4.62 9.13 18.81
N LEU A 313 -4.52 9.57 17.55
CA LEU A 313 -3.30 9.39 16.76
C LEU A 313 -2.23 10.41 17.15
N ALA A 314 -0.97 10.07 16.88
CA ALA A 314 0.14 11.01 16.94
C ALA A 314 -0.02 12.17 15.95
N GLY A 315 0.76 13.24 16.13
CA GLY A 315 0.85 14.37 15.19
C GLY A 315 1.24 13.94 13.79
N SER A 316 0.55 14.48 12.77
CA SER A 316 0.80 14.19 11.35
C SER A 316 1.92 15.00 10.72
N GLU A 317 2.51 15.95 11.45
CA GLU A 317 3.50 16.88 10.92
C GLU A 317 4.84 16.26 10.54
N ASN A 318 5.50 16.89 9.56
CA ASN A 318 6.83 16.49 9.15
C ASN A 318 7.90 17.10 10.06
N ASN A 319 8.45 16.30 10.98
CA ASN A 319 9.55 16.67 11.89
C ASN A 319 10.92 16.94 11.21
N ARG A 320 10.96 17.23 9.90
CA ARG A 320 12.21 17.50 9.15
C ARG A 320 12.95 18.75 9.63
N SER A 321 12.29 19.65 10.36
CA SER A 321 12.88 20.92 10.81
C SER A 321 13.53 20.89 12.19
N SER A 322 13.40 19.81 12.98
CA SER A 322 14.09 19.70 14.26
C SER A 322 15.50 19.14 14.04
N GLY A 323 16.51 20.01 13.98
CA GLY A 323 17.93 19.70 13.82
C GLY A 323 18.56 18.95 15.01
N SER A 324 17.90 17.89 15.47
CA SER A 324 18.31 17.12 16.64
C SER A 324 18.98 15.79 16.25
N GLU A 325 20.04 15.50 17.00
CA GLU A 325 20.94 14.34 16.93
C GLU A 325 20.27 13.00 16.55
N ASN A 326 21.04 12.15 15.87
CA ASN A 326 20.69 10.87 15.22
C ASN A 326 19.60 9.99 15.88
N MET A 327 19.42 10.02 17.20
CA MET A 327 18.38 9.25 17.90
C MET A 327 16.97 9.84 17.72
N ARG A 328 16.82 11.18 17.80
CA ARG A 328 15.53 11.86 17.58
C ARG A 328 15.10 11.82 16.11
N ALA A 329 16.07 11.84 15.19
CA ALA A 329 15.80 11.66 13.76
C ALA A 329 15.23 10.26 13.44
N ARG A 330 15.74 9.20 14.09
CA ARG A 330 15.21 7.82 13.94
C ARG A 330 13.82 7.68 14.55
N GLU A 331 13.58 8.29 15.70
CA GLU A 331 12.26 8.33 16.36
C GLU A 331 11.22 9.06 15.50
N ALA A 332 11.54 10.26 15.03
CA ALA A 332 10.71 11.02 14.10
C ALA A 332 10.40 10.24 12.82
N ALA A 333 11.38 9.51 12.27
CA ALA A 333 11.18 8.64 11.12
C ALA A 333 10.22 7.46 11.41
N SER A 334 10.24 6.92 12.63
CA SER A 334 9.39 5.80 13.04
C SER A 334 7.94 6.21 13.34
N ILE A 335 7.73 7.37 13.96
CA ILE A 335 6.39 7.94 14.16
C ILE A 335 5.76 8.23 12.79
N ASN A 336 6.51 8.92 11.93
CA ASN A 336 6.04 9.25 10.59
C ASN A 336 5.86 7.99 9.73
N ARG A 337 6.58 6.89 10.00
CA ARG A 337 6.33 5.61 9.32
C ARG A 337 4.90 5.13 9.55
N SER A 338 4.40 5.15 10.79
CA SER A 338 3.05 4.67 11.09
C SER A 338 1.95 5.47 10.35
N LEU A 339 2.05 6.80 10.34
CA LEU A 339 1.11 7.69 9.65
C LEU A 339 1.31 7.73 8.13
N LEU A 340 2.53 7.61 7.63
CA LEU A 340 2.83 7.48 6.20
C LEU A 340 2.28 6.17 5.64
N THR A 341 2.47 5.06 6.36
CA THR A 341 1.88 3.77 5.99
C THR A 341 0.36 3.86 6.05
N LEU A 342 -0.22 4.54 7.05
CA LEU A 342 -1.66 4.81 7.10
C LEU A 342 -2.14 5.57 5.86
N GLY A 343 -1.44 6.63 5.43
CA GLY A 343 -1.69 7.35 4.18
C GLY A 343 -1.64 6.44 2.95
N ARG A 344 -0.63 5.58 2.85
CA ARG A 344 -0.51 4.61 1.76
C ARG A 344 -1.65 3.60 1.75
N VAL A 345 -2.09 3.13 2.91
CA VAL A 345 -3.25 2.23 3.05
C VAL A 345 -4.53 2.91 2.57
N VAL A 346 -4.77 4.17 2.96
CA VAL A 346 -5.92 4.96 2.48
C VAL A 346 -5.91 5.07 0.96
N ASN A 347 -4.79 5.48 0.37
CA ASN A 347 -4.68 5.62 -1.09
C ASN A 347 -4.94 4.28 -1.80
N CYS A 348 -4.32 3.19 -1.31
CA CYS A 348 -4.53 1.85 -1.85
C CYS A 348 -6.00 1.39 -1.78
N LEU A 349 -6.71 1.74 -0.70
CA LEU A 349 -8.12 1.40 -0.53
C LEU A 349 -9.03 2.18 -1.48
N VAL A 350 -8.77 3.47 -1.64
CA VAL A 350 -9.52 4.35 -2.54
C VAL A 350 -9.29 3.95 -4.00
N ASP A 351 -8.03 3.71 -4.37
CA ASP A 351 -7.62 3.26 -5.70
C ASP A 351 -7.98 1.79 -5.98
N LYS A 352 -8.50 1.07 -4.97
CA LYS A 352 -8.87 -0.35 -5.02
C LYS A 352 -7.73 -1.23 -5.52
N THR A 353 -6.51 -0.97 -5.04
CA THR A 353 -5.34 -1.77 -5.41
C THR A 353 -5.46 -3.19 -4.83
N PRO A 354 -4.95 -4.24 -5.53
CA PRO A 354 -5.09 -5.62 -5.05
C PRO A 354 -4.36 -5.92 -3.75
N HIS A 355 -3.27 -5.20 -3.46
CA HIS A 355 -2.42 -5.42 -2.29
C HIS A 355 -2.36 -4.16 -1.44
N ILE A 356 -2.96 -4.23 -0.26
CA ILE A 356 -2.97 -3.13 0.71
C ILE A 356 -1.89 -3.39 1.77
N PRO A 357 -0.95 -2.45 2.00
CA PRO A 357 0.26 -2.67 2.79
C PRO A 357 0.03 -2.59 4.32
N TYR A 358 -1.03 -3.21 4.86
CA TYR A 358 -1.33 -3.16 6.30
C TYR A 358 -0.19 -3.65 7.19
N ARG A 359 0.64 -4.58 6.70
CA ARG A 359 1.72 -5.21 7.47
C ARG A 359 2.93 -4.31 7.70
N GLU A 360 3.04 -3.18 7.00
CA GLU A 360 4.21 -2.30 7.09
C GLU A 360 4.29 -1.49 8.40
N SER A 361 3.16 -1.32 9.11
CA SER A 361 3.08 -0.72 10.45
C SER A 361 2.12 -1.50 11.35
N LYS A 362 2.44 -1.60 12.65
CA LYS A 362 1.56 -2.17 13.67
C LYS A 362 0.24 -1.41 13.79
N LEU A 363 0.25 -0.08 13.58
CA LEU A 363 -0.96 0.74 13.59
C LEU A 363 -1.94 0.27 12.53
N THR A 364 -1.48 0.16 11.28
CA THR A 364 -2.31 -0.27 10.15
C THR A 364 -2.72 -1.73 10.25
N ARG A 365 -1.96 -2.58 10.95
CA ARG A 365 -2.41 -3.93 11.29
C ARG A 365 -3.58 -3.90 12.27
N ILE A 366 -3.52 -3.07 13.31
CA ILE A 366 -4.59 -2.94 14.31
C ILE A 366 -5.85 -2.32 13.68
N LEU A 367 -5.68 -1.30 12.84
CA LEU A 367 -6.76 -0.60 12.14
C LEU A 367 -7.22 -1.30 10.85
N LYS A 368 -6.68 -2.49 10.54
CA LYS A 368 -7.02 -3.25 9.32
C LYS A 368 -8.52 -3.44 9.15
N ASP A 369 -9.22 -3.74 10.24
CA ASP A 369 -10.67 -3.94 10.19
C ASP A 369 -11.46 -2.62 10.08
N SER A 370 -10.88 -1.52 10.57
CA SER A 370 -11.46 -0.17 10.49
C SER A 370 -11.29 0.48 9.12
N LEU A 371 -10.35 0.03 8.30
CA LEU A 371 -10.02 0.63 7.00
C LEU A 371 -10.13 -0.44 5.93
N GLY A 372 -11.27 -0.53 5.24
CA GLY A 372 -11.58 -1.57 4.25
C GLY A 372 -12.07 -2.90 4.83
N GLY A 373 -12.39 -2.94 6.13
CA GLY A 373 -12.85 -4.15 6.82
C GLY A 373 -14.33 -4.11 7.21
N SER A 374 -14.65 -4.74 8.34
CA SER A 374 -16.00 -4.97 8.84
C SER A 374 -16.46 -4.03 9.96
N THR A 375 -15.69 -2.98 10.22
CA THR A 375 -15.98 -1.98 11.25
C THR A 375 -16.61 -0.71 10.66
N LYS A 376 -17.58 -0.09 11.34
CA LYS A 376 -18.03 1.27 11.04
C LYS A 376 -16.97 2.27 11.51
N THR A 377 -16.54 3.17 10.65
CA THR A 377 -15.39 4.03 10.97
C THR A 377 -15.72 5.49 10.74
N CYS A 378 -15.34 6.32 11.70
CA CYS A 378 -15.37 7.78 11.62
C CYS A 378 -13.98 8.37 11.82
N ILE A 379 -13.59 9.30 10.95
CA ILE A 379 -12.37 10.09 11.05
C ILE A 379 -12.74 11.50 11.49
N ILE A 380 -12.14 11.97 12.57
CA ILE A 380 -12.22 13.36 13.00
C ILE A 380 -10.90 14.05 12.65
N ALA A 381 -10.89 14.81 11.56
CA ALA A 381 -9.76 15.63 11.16
C ALA A 381 -9.72 16.90 12.02
N THR A 382 -8.66 17.11 12.81
CA THR A 382 -8.51 18.30 13.65
C THR A 382 -7.51 19.28 13.03
N VAL A 383 -7.90 20.53 12.87
CA VAL A 383 -7.06 21.59 12.28
C VAL A 383 -7.08 22.84 13.15
N ALA A 384 -5.97 23.57 13.15
CA ALA A 384 -5.88 24.90 13.76
C ALA A 384 -5.85 25.95 12.63
N PRO A 385 -6.84 26.83 12.49
CA PRO A 385 -6.99 27.74 11.35
C PRO A 385 -6.00 28.93 11.45
N SER A 386 -4.71 28.65 11.32
CA SER A 386 -3.63 29.64 11.33
C SER A 386 -2.83 29.55 10.03
N ILE A 387 -2.46 30.71 9.47
CA ILE A 387 -1.59 30.79 8.28
C ILE A 387 -0.25 30.08 8.48
N GLN A 388 0.28 30.06 9.70
CA GLN A 388 1.55 29.40 10.03
C GLN A 388 1.50 27.89 9.79
N ASN A 389 0.31 27.29 9.84
CA ASN A 389 0.10 25.86 9.69
C ASN A 389 -0.49 25.50 8.31
N GLN A 390 -0.44 26.40 7.33
CA GLN A 390 -1.10 26.23 6.03
C GLN A 390 -0.79 24.89 5.35
N GLU A 391 0.49 24.49 5.31
CA GLU A 391 0.90 23.24 4.66
C GLU A 391 0.32 22.00 5.36
N GLU A 392 0.29 22.03 6.70
CA GLU A 392 -0.19 20.93 7.54
C GLU A 392 -1.72 20.84 7.53
N ILE A 393 -2.41 22.00 7.49
CA ILE A 393 -3.85 22.08 7.27
C ILE A 393 -4.19 21.45 5.92
N ARG A 394 -3.48 21.84 4.86
CA ARG A 394 -3.70 21.27 3.52
C ARG A 394 -3.49 19.76 3.51
N SER A 395 -2.37 19.28 4.06
CA SER A 395 -2.08 17.85 4.17
C SER A 395 -3.21 17.08 4.90
N THR A 396 -3.71 17.66 6.00
CA THR A 396 -4.80 17.07 6.79
C THR A 396 -6.12 17.04 6.01
N LEU A 397 -6.48 18.13 5.34
CA LEU A 397 -7.70 18.23 4.54
C LEU A 397 -7.67 17.31 3.31
N ASP A 398 -6.52 17.25 2.62
CA ASP A 398 -6.31 16.34 1.50
C ASP A 398 -6.47 14.89 1.98
N TYR A 399 -5.80 14.48 3.06
CA TYR A 399 -5.94 13.13 3.63
C TYR A 399 -7.39 12.80 3.98
N ALA A 400 -8.08 13.69 4.69
CA ALA A 400 -9.46 13.49 5.13
C ALA A 400 -10.42 13.36 3.94
N SER A 401 -10.26 14.22 2.93
CA SER A 401 -11.06 14.19 1.70
C SER A 401 -10.89 12.86 0.94
N HIS A 402 -9.64 12.39 0.79
CA HIS A 402 -9.36 11.10 0.16
C HIS A 402 -9.95 9.93 0.96
N ALA A 403 -9.83 9.97 2.29
CA ALA A 403 -10.31 8.89 3.16
C ALA A 403 -11.82 8.65 3.04
N LYS A 404 -12.62 9.67 2.71
CA LYS A 404 -14.07 9.55 2.45
C LYS A 404 -14.41 8.52 1.35
N GLY A 405 -13.47 8.23 0.45
CA GLY A 405 -13.61 7.21 -0.60
C GLY A 405 -13.48 5.77 -0.11
N ILE A 406 -13.11 5.52 1.14
CA ILE A 406 -12.97 4.17 1.70
C ILE A 406 -14.35 3.57 1.96
N CYS A 407 -14.59 2.37 1.45
CA CYS A 407 -15.82 1.61 1.65
C CYS A 407 -15.56 0.42 2.58
N ASN A 408 -16.26 0.39 3.72
CA ASN A 408 -16.26 -0.72 4.65
C ASN A 408 -17.50 -1.61 4.45
N GLN A 409 -17.48 -2.82 5.01
CA GLN A 409 -18.62 -3.74 5.03
C GLN A 409 -19.00 -4.08 6.48
N PRO A 410 -19.65 -3.15 7.22
CA PRO A 410 -20.02 -3.38 8.61
C PRO A 410 -20.78 -4.68 8.83
N ARG A 411 -20.34 -5.47 9.81
CA ARG A 411 -21.04 -6.70 10.23
C ARG A 411 -21.41 -6.58 11.70
N SER A 412 -22.64 -6.99 12.02
CA SER A 412 -23.08 -7.11 13.41
C SER A 412 -22.63 -8.47 13.96
N ASN A 413 -21.94 -8.45 15.09
CA ASN A 413 -21.44 -9.64 15.78
C ASN A 413 -22.53 -10.23 16.69
N ASN A 414 -23.68 -10.55 16.10
CA ASN A 414 -24.75 -11.25 16.80
C ASN A 414 -24.49 -12.75 16.74
N VAL A 415 -24.19 -13.36 17.88
CA VAL A 415 -24.12 -14.81 18.05
C VAL A 415 -25.54 -15.30 18.31
N ILE A 416 -26.12 -15.94 17.29
CA ILE A 416 -27.41 -16.59 17.39
C ILE A 416 -27.21 -17.90 18.16
N ASN A 417 -27.89 -17.97 19.31
CA ASN A 417 -28.15 -19.14 20.13
C ASN A 417 -27.08 -19.51 21.18
N ARG A 418 -27.43 -19.27 22.44
CA ARG A 418 -26.73 -19.71 23.66
C ARG A 418 -26.37 -21.19 23.63
N GLU A 419 -27.29 -22.04 23.19
CA GLU A 419 -27.11 -23.49 23.17
C GLU A 419 -26.06 -23.87 22.14
N ARG A 420 -26.10 -23.32 20.93
CA ARG A 420 -25.06 -23.60 19.93
C ARG A 420 -23.68 -23.10 20.32
N HIS A 421 -23.59 -21.95 20.99
CA HIS A 421 -22.31 -21.44 21.46
C HIS A 421 -21.78 -22.26 22.64
N LEU A 422 -22.65 -22.62 23.59
CA LEU A 422 -22.29 -23.53 24.69
C LEU A 422 -21.93 -24.92 24.16
N ASP A 423 -22.68 -25.49 23.23
CA ASP A 423 -22.38 -26.78 22.59
C ASP A 423 -21.06 -26.72 21.82
N SER A 424 -20.78 -25.59 21.14
CA SER A 424 -19.49 -25.37 20.48
C SER A 424 -18.36 -25.25 21.50
N LEU A 425 -18.56 -24.57 22.63
CA LEU A 425 -17.56 -24.43 23.69
C LEU A 425 -17.32 -25.75 24.42
N VAL A 426 -18.38 -26.50 24.73
CA VAL A 426 -18.33 -27.85 25.30
C VAL A 426 -17.60 -28.78 24.35
N SER A 427 -17.94 -28.77 23.05
CA SER A 427 -17.24 -29.55 22.03
C SER A 427 -15.77 -29.14 21.89
N THR A 428 -15.44 -27.85 22.01
CA THR A 428 -14.04 -27.39 22.01
C THR A 428 -13.29 -27.83 23.27
N ILE A 429 -13.94 -27.78 24.43
CA ILE A 429 -13.37 -28.26 25.70
C ILE A 429 -13.13 -29.76 25.64
N GLU A 430 -14.08 -30.54 25.12
CA GLU A 430 -13.94 -31.98 24.91
C GLU A 430 -12.80 -32.29 23.93
N GLN A 431 -12.72 -31.57 22.80
CA GLN A 431 -11.61 -31.71 21.85
C GLN A 431 -10.25 -31.39 22.48
N LEU A 432 -10.14 -30.31 23.24
CA LEU A 432 -8.90 -29.93 23.92
C LEU A 432 -8.54 -30.91 25.04
N GLN A 433 -9.53 -31.44 25.76
CA GLN A 433 -9.32 -32.47 26.77
C GLN A 433 -8.86 -33.78 26.14
N ASP A 434 -9.42 -34.16 24.98
CA ASP A 434 -8.98 -35.33 24.23
C ASP A 434 -7.59 -35.12 23.61
N GLU A 435 -7.29 -33.94 23.07
CA GLU A 435 -5.95 -33.58 22.58
C GLU A 435 -4.89 -33.58 23.71
N LEU A 436 -5.27 -33.11 24.90
CA LEU A 436 -4.41 -33.20 26.08
C LEU A 436 -4.24 -34.65 26.53
N ARG A 437 -5.33 -35.44 26.60
CA ARG A 437 -5.28 -36.86 26.98
C ARG A 437 -4.39 -37.66 26.02
N VAL A 438 -4.50 -37.40 24.72
CA VAL A 438 -3.66 -38.00 23.66
C VAL A 438 -2.19 -37.58 23.80
N ASN A 439 -1.90 -36.33 24.16
CA ASN A 439 -0.53 -35.89 24.45
C ASN A 439 0.06 -36.53 25.72
N TYR A 440 -0.77 -36.78 26.74
CA TYR A 440 -0.35 -37.43 27.99
C TYR A 440 -0.13 -38.95 27.83
N GLU A 441 -0.93 -39.63 27.00
CA GLU A 441 -0.90 -41.09 26.88
C GLU A 441 0.12 -41.63 25.86
N LYS A 442 0.72 -40.75 25.02
CA LYS A 442 1.85 -41.06 24.10
C LYS A 442 1.72 -42.38 23.31
N ASN A 443 0.52 -42.85 22.97
CA ASN A 443 0.34 -44.08 22.19
C ASN A 443 -0.95 -44.04 21.34
N GLY A 444 -0.79 -43.82 20.03
CA GLY A 444 -1.78 -44.16 18.99
C GLY A 444 -2.94 -43.19 18.76
N VAL A 445 -3.15 -42.78 17.50
CA VAL A 445 -4.32 -41.99 17.09
C VAL A 445 -5.50 -42.95 16.88
N PHE A 446 -6.50 -42.92 17.76
CA PHE A 446 -7.79 -43.58 17.53
C PHE A 446 -8.81 -42.56 17.02
N MET A 447 -9.34 -42.80 15.82
CA MET A 447 -10.44 -42.04 15.24
C MET A 447 -11.70 -42.89 15.22
N THR A 448 -12.86 -42.28 15.42
CA THR A 448 -14.13 -43.01 15.28
C THR A 448 -14.28 -43.53 13.85
N LYS A 449 -14.92 -44.70 13.67
CA LYS A 449 -15.08 -45.36 12.35
C LYS A 449 -15.66 -44.42 11.29
N LYS A 450 -16.62 -43.58 11.69
CA LYS A 450 -17.24 -42.56 10.82
C LYS A 450 -16.25 -41.48 10.40
N THR A 451 -15.39 -41.01 11.32
CA THR A 451 -14.35 -40.01 11.00
C THR A 451 -13.24 -40.62 10.15
N TYR A 452 -12.92 -41.90 10.33
CA TYR A 452 -11.96 -42.62 9.48
C TYR A 452 -12.49 -42.78 8.05
N GLU A 453 -13.75 -43.17 7.88
CA GLU A 453 -14.39 -43.28 6.56
C GLU A 453 -14.45 -41.92 5.85
N GLN A 454 -14.88 -40.86 6.55
CA GLN A 454 -14.87 -39.49 6.01
C GLN A 454 -13.48 -39.02 5.61
N LYS A 455 -12.46 -39.30 6.43
CA LYS A 455 -11.09 -38.93 6.11
C LYS A 455 -10.54 -39.74 4.94
N ASN A 456 -10.91 -41.00 4.81
CA ASN A 456 -10.50 -41.84 3.69
C ASN A 456 -11.15 -41.38 2.37
N ASP A 457 -12.42 -40.95 2.42
CA ASP A 457 -13.12 -40.33 1.28
C ASP A 457 -12.49 -38.99 0.89
N GLU A 458 -12.14 -38.14 1.87
CA GLU A 458 -11.37 -36.91 1.63
C GLU A 458 -10.01 -37.21 0.99
N LEU A 459 -9.32 -38.26 1.45
CA LEU A 459 -8.01 -38.67 0.93
C LEU A 459 -8.11 -39.19 -0.51
N LEU A 460 -9.20 -39.90 -0.84
CA LEU A 460 -9.48 -40.37 -2.19
C LEU A 460 -9.76 -39.20 -3.15
N GLN A 461 -10.58 -38.24 -2.70
CA GLN A 461 -10.87 -37.01 -3.46
C GLN A 461 -9.61 -36.15 -3.66
N LEU A 462 -8.77 -36.06 -2.63
CA LEU A 462 -7.52 -35.31 -2.70
C LEU A 462 -6.52 -35.95 -3.66
N LYS A 463 -6.43 -37.29 -3.69
CA LYS A 463 -5.62 -38.02 -4.67
C LYS A 463 -6.09 -37.78 -6.10
N SER A 464 -7.39 -37.87 -6.35
CA SER A 464 -7.96 -37.59 -7.69
C SER A 464 -7.63 -36.17 -8.17
N LYS A 465 -7.76 -35.17 -7.28
CA LYS A 465 -7.39 -33.78 -7.60
C LYS A 465 -5.88 -33.63 -7.84
N MET A 466 -5.05 -34.35 -7.09
CA MET A 466 -3.60 -34.33 -7.28
C MET A 466 -3.22 -34.85 -8.67
N ASP A 467 -3.84 -35.96 -9.12
CA ASP A 467 -3.59 -36.53 -10.44
C ASP A 467 -4.04 -35.59 -11.57
N GLU A 468 -5.18 -34.92 -11.41
CA GLU A 468 -5.64 -33.88 -12.34
C GLU A 468 -4.66 -32.71 -12.45
N VAL A 469 -4.17 -32.22 -11.30
CA VAL A 469 -3.17 -31.12 -11.25
C VAL A 469 -1.84 -31.57 -11.87
N LEU A 470 -1.41 -32.81 -11.62
CA LEU A 470 -0.18 -33.36 -12.21
C LEU A 470 -0.29 -33.47 -13.74
N HIS A 471 -1.45 -33.88 -14.24
CA HIS A 471 -1.74 -33.96 -15.66
C HIS A 471 -1.74 -32.56 -16.30
N GLN A 472 -2.37 -31.58 -15.66
CA GLN A 472 -2.36 -30.19 -16.13
C GLN A 472 -0.95 -29.59 -16.16
N ASN A 473 -0.14 -29.84 -15.13
CA ASN A 473 1.26 -29.39 -15.10
C ASN A 473 2.07 -29.99 -16.25
N THR A 474 1.88 -31.28 -16.54
CA THR A 474 2.59 -31.95 -17.65
C THR A 474 2.25 -31.31 -19.00
N ILE A 475 0.97 -30.98 -19.23
CA ILE A 475 0.53 -30.28 -20.45
C ILE A 475 1.13 -28.87 -20.50
N LEU A 476 1.14 -28.14 -19.38
CA LEU A 476 1.70 -26.80 -19.31
C LEU A 476 3.21 -26.80 -19.60
N THR A 477 3.97 -27.74 -19.04
CA THR A 477 5.40 -27.88 -19.32
C THR A 477 5.67 -28.11 -20.81
N ALA A 478 4.91 -29.00 -21.45
CA ALA A 478 5.04 -29.25 -22.89
C ALA A 478 4.70 -28.03 -23.75
N LEU A 479 3.70 -27.23 -23.34
CA LEU A 479 3.33 -25.98 -24.01
C LEU A 479 4.43 -24.91 -23.88
N VAL A 480 5.05 -24.79 -22.71
CA VAL A 480 6.17 -23.86 -22.48
C VAL A 480 7.36 -24.25 -23.37
N ASP A 481 7.74 -25.52 -23.39
CA ASP A 481 8.84 -26.01 -24.23
C ASP A 481 8.59 -25.78 -25.73
N ALA A 482 7.34 -25.95 -26.18
CA ALA A 482 6.96 -25.66 -27.56
C ALA A 482 7.06 -24.17 -27.88
N LYS A 483 6.65 -23.30 -26.94
CA LYS A 483 6.71 -21.85 -27.11
C LYS A 483 8.15 -21.33 -27.15
N ASP A 484 9.03 -21.89 -26.32
CA ASP A 484 10.45 -21.53 -26.29
C ASP A 484 11.14 -21.89 -27.62
N LYS A 485 10.81 -23.06 -28.19
CA LYS A 485 11.29 -23.45 -29.53
C LYS A 485 10.82 -22.50 -30.62
N MET A 486 9.55 -22.10 -30.60
CA MET A 486 9.02 -21.13 -31.57
C MET A 486 9.70 -19.76 -31.43
N PHE A 487 9.92 -19.30 -30.20
CA PHE A 487 10.58 -18.01 -29.94
C PHE A 487 12.03 -17.99 -30.42
N GLU A 488 12.80 -19.06 -30.19
CA GLU A 488 14.18 -19.16 -30.69
C GLU A 488 14.24 -19.25 -32.22
N GLU A 489 13.28 -19.91 -32.87
CA GLU A 489 13.21 -19.93 -34.34
C GLU A 489 12.89 -18.54 -34.93
N GLU A 490 11.95 -17.81 -34.31
CA GLU A 490 11.59 -16.44 -34.72
C GLU A 490 12.78 -15.48 -34.53
N LYS A 491 13.48 -15.59 -33.41
CA LYS A 491 14.71 -14.83 -33.13
C LYS A 491 15.82 -15.13 -34.13
N ARG A 492 15.95 -16.38 -34.61
CA ARG A 492 16.90 -16.74 -35.68
C ARG A 492 16.53 -16.07 -37.00
N LYS A 493 15.25 -16.15 -37.42
CA LYS A 493 14.76 -15.49 -38.64
C LYS A 493 14.99 -13.98 -38.60
N ARG A 494 14.70 -13.33 -37.47
CA ARG A 494 14.93 -11.90 -37.26
C ARG A 494 16.40 -11.51 -37.39
N LYS A 495 17.32 -12.34 -36.89
CA LYS A 495 18.77 -12.10 -37.04
C LYS A 495 19.21 -12.20 -38.49
N GLU A 496 18.71 -13.19 -39.23
CA GLU A 496 19.00 -13.37 -40.66
C GLU A 496 18.51 -12.18 -41.50
N GLU A 497 17.27 -11.71 -41.26
CA GLU A 497 16.72 -10.51 -41.92
C GLU A 497 17.56 -9.26 -41.65
N VAL A 498 18.02 -9.06 -40.40
CA VAL A 498 18.83 -7.90 -40.03
C VAL A 498 20.20 -7.94 -40.71
N GLU A 499 20.84 -9.10 -40.79
CA GLU A 499 22.13 -9.23 -41.47
C GLU A 499 22.00 -9.04 -42.99
N GLU A 500 20.92 -9.53 -43.61
CA GLU A 500 20.64 -9.29 -45.03
C GLU A 500 20.40 -7.80 -45.31
N GLN A 501 19.62 -7.11 -44.48
CA GLN A 501 19.42 -5.66 -44.59
C GLN A 501 20.73 -4.87 -44.43
N LYS A 502 21.60 -5.27 -43.48
CA LYS A 502 22.92 -4.65 -43.32
C LYS A 502 23.79 -4.84 -44.55
N LYS A 503 23.76 -6.02 -45.17
CA LYS A 503 24.51 -6.31 -46.39
C LYS A 503 24.05 -5.40 -47.54
N ARG A 504 22.74 -5.31 -47.78
CA ARG A 504 22.16 -4.42 -48.81
C ARG A 504 22.56 -2.96 -48.61
N ARG A 505 22.47 -2.44 -47.37
CA ARG A 505 22.90 -1.07 -47.05
C ARG A 505 24.39 -0.83 -47.29
N ARG A 506 25.25 -1.84 -47.08
CA ARG A 506 26.69 -1.73 -47.37
C ARG A 506 26.95 -1.65 -48.88
N GLU A 507 26.27 -2.49 -49.66
CA GLU A 507 26.37 -2.49 -51.13
C GLU A 507 25.89 -1.15 -51.71
N GLU A 508 24.74 -0.63 -51.26
CA GLU A 508 24.21 0.68 -51.67
C GLU A 508 25.17 1.83 -51.31
N ALA A 509 25.75 1.80 -50.10
CA ALA A 509 26.71 2.82 -49.67
C ALA A 509 28.02 2.78 -50.47
N GLU A 510 28.48 1.60 -50.87
CA GLU A 510 29.67 1.43 -51.69
C GLU A 510 29.43 1.92 -53.12
N GLU A 511 28.27 1.62 -53.71
CA GLU A 511 27.88 2.13 -55.03
C GLU A 511 27.77 3.66 -55.02
N GLN A 512 27.13 4.23 -53.99
CA GLN A 512 27.01 5.68 -53.86
C GLN A 512 28.38 6.34 -53.69
N ARG A 513 29.32 5.70 -52.97
CA ARG A 513 30.70 6.19 -52.84
C ARG A 513 31.44 6.17 -54.18
N LYS A 514 31.20 5.14 -55.01
CA LYS A 514 31.81 5.05 -56.35
C LYS A 514 31.30 6.16 -57.26
N ARG A 515 29.98 6.38 -57.32
CA ARG A 515 29.37 7.49 -58.10
C ARG A 515 29.92 8.85 -57.70
N ARG A 516 30.03 9.13 -56.39
CA ARG A 516 30.63 10.39 -55.89
C ARG A 516 32.09 10.57 -56.30
N LYS A 517 32.87 9.48 -56.41
CA LYS A 517 34.25 9.56 -56.89
C LYS A 517 34.30 9.89 -58.37
N GLU A 518 33.48 9.21 -59.17
CA GLU A 518 33.35 9.46 -60.61
C GLU A 518 32.90 10.90 -60.89
N ASP A 519 31.90 11.42 -60.17
CA ASP A 519 31.46 12.82 -60.27
C ASP A 519 32.58 13.81 -59.90
N ALA A 520 33.35 13.52 -58.85
CA ALA A 520 34.45 14.38 -58.40
C ALA A 520 35.70 14.32 -59.32
N GLU A 521 35.88 13.22 -60.05
CA GLU A 521 36.88 13.11 -61.12
C GLU A 521 36.43 13.93 -62.35
N MET A 522 35.16 13.79 -62.76
CA MET A 522 34.59 14.55 -63.86
C MET A 522 34.67 16.07 -63.63
N GLN A 523 34.31 16.55 -62.43
CA GLN A 523 34.44 17.97 -62.07
C GLN A 523 35.90 18.44 -62.07
N ARG A 524 36.85 17.56 -61.70
CA ARG A 524 38.27 17.89 -61.75
C ARG A 524 38.77 18.03 -63.17
N ASP A 525 38.39 17.11 -64.06
CA ASP A 525 38.78 17.15 -65.47
C ASP A 525 38.18 18.37 -66.16
N GLU A 526 36.92 18.72 -65.89
CA GLU A 526 36.29 19.95 -66.39
C GLU A 526 37.03 21.21 -65.91
N TYR A 527 37.44 21.26 -64.65
CA TYR A 527 38.20 22.37 -64.10
C TYR A 527 39.61 22.48 -64.71
N ILE A 528 40.29 21.35 -64.96
CA ILE A 528 41.60 21.31 -65.64
C ILE A 528 41.47 21.82 -67.08
N ASP A 529 40.42 21.42 -67.80
CA ASP A 529 40.19 21.88 -69.18
C ASP A 529 39.92 23.39 -69.24
N LEU A 530 39.15 23.92 -68.28
CA LEU A 530 38.92 25.37 -68.15
C LEU A 530 40.22 26.13 -67.88
N LEU A 531 41.06 25.65 -66.95
CA LEU A 531 42.37 26.26 -66.66
C LEU A 531 43.31 26.21 -67.87
N THR A 532 43.27 25.13 -68.64
CA THR A 532 44.07 24.97 -69.86
C THR A 532 43.65 25.99 -70.91
N ARG A 533 42.35 26.14 -71.16
CA ARG A 533 41.81 27.17 -72.07
C ARG A 533 42.21 28.59 -71.64
N TYR A 534 42.11 28.90 -70.34
CA TYR A 534 42.51 30.20 -69.82
C TYR A 534 44.01 30.46 -69.99
N LYS A 535 44.85 29.43 -69.75
CA LYS A 535 46.30 29.51 -69.97
C LYS A 535 46.64 29.78 -71.43
N ASP A 536 46.00 29.08 -72.37
CA ASP A 536 46.22 29.25 -73.81
C ASP A 536 45.77 30.64 -74.29
N GLU A 537 44.68 31.18 -73.74
CA GLU A 537 44.22 32.54 -74.01
C GLU A 537 45.21 33.60 -73.51
N CYS A 538 45.76 33.42 -72.29
CA CYS A 538 46.83 34.26 -71.75
C CYS A 538 48.11 34.17 -72.60
N LEU A 539 48.52 32.98 -73.02
CA LEU A 539 49.68 32.79 -73.91
C LEU A 539 49.47 33.53 -75.24
N SER A 540 48.33 33.33 -75.90
CA SER A 540 48.00 33.99 -77.17
C SER A 540 48.01 35.53 -77.04
N THR A 541 47.46 36.07 -75.96
CA THR A 541 47.47 37.52 -75.71
C THR A 541 48.89 38.04 -75.45
N THR A 542 49.72 37.30 -74.71
CA THR A 542 51.14 37.67 -74.52
C THR A 542 51.95 37.60 -75.80
N GLU A 543 51.75 36.59 -76.65
CA GLU A 543 52.40 36.48 -77.96
C GLU A 543 52.03 37.66 -78.87
N LYS A 544 50.73 37.98 -78.98
CA LYS A 544 50.26 39.14 -79.75
C LYS A 544 50.87 40.46 -79.25
N LEU A 545 50.97 40.66 -77.94
CA LEU A 545 51.61 41.83 -77.35
C LEU A 545 53.12 41.87 -77.66
N TRP A 546 53.79 40.73 -77.60
CA TRP A 546 55.21 40.62 -77.91
C TRP A 546 55.50 40.90 -79.39
N GLU A 547 54.72 40.31 -80.31
CA GLU A 547 54.82 40.58 -81.76
C GLU A 547 54.59 42.06 -82.09
N ARG A 548 53.58 42.67 -81.46
CA ARG A 548 53.29 44.09 -81.63
C ARG A 548 54.46 44.94 -81.12
N ASN A 549 54.97 44.68 -79.93
CA ASN A 549 56.13 45.40 -79.37
C ASN A 549 57.39 45.22 -80.23
N LEU A 550 57.62 44.02 -80.77
CA LEU A 550 58.73 43.74 -81.68
C LEU A 550 58.58 44.51 -83.00
N SER A 551 57.37 44.59 -83.55
CA SER A 551 57.07 45.39 -84.75
C SER A 551 57.29 46.88 -84.50
N GLU A 552 56.77 47.41 -83.39
CA GLU A 552 56.99 48.81 -82.98
C GLU A 552 58.49 49.11 -82.78
N ALA A 553 59.24 48.18 -82.18
CA ALA A 553 60.69 48.31 -82.00
C ALA A 553 61.43 48.33 -83.35
N LYS A 554 61.12 47.41 -84.27
CA LYS A 554 61.67 47.37 -85.63
C LYS A 554 61.39 48.65 -86.41
N GLN A 555 60.16 49.18 -86.32
CA GLN A 555 59.81 50.48 -86.92
C GLN A 555 60.64 51.62 -86.33
N ARG A 556 60.82 51.68 -85.00
CA ARG A 556 61.68 52.68 -84.36
C ARG A 556 63.14 52.56 -84.81
N THR A 557 63.67 51.34 -84.95
CA THR A 557 65.04 51.12 -85.43
C THR A 557 65.19 51.52 -86.89
N ALA A 558 64.23 51.15 -87.75
CA ALA A 558 64.22 51.54 -89.16
C ALA A 558 64.14 53.06 -89.33
N LEU A 559 63.33 53.76 -88.52
CA LEU A 559 63.28 55.22 -88.47
C LEU A 559 64.59 55.84 -88.00
N ALA A 560 65.26 55.25 -87.01
CA ALA A 560 66.57 55.70 -86.54
C ALA A 560 67.66 55.49 -87.60
N ILE A 561 67.68 54.35 -88.28
CA ILE A 561 68.62 54.07 -89.39
C ILE A 561 68.36 55.00 -90.57
N ALA A 562 67.10 55.24 -90.94
CA ALA A 562 66.72 56.16 -92.00
C ALA A 562 67.10 57.62 -91.69
N LYS A 563 67.07 58.02 -90.41
CA LYS A 563 67.61 59.32 -89.97
C LYS A 563 69.14 59.36 -90.10
N LEU A 564 69.84 58.32 -89.68
CA LEU A 564 71.32 58.26 -89.74
C LEU A 564 71.88 58.15 -91.17
N THR A 565 71.11 57.60 -92.13
CA THR A 565 71.53 57.46 -93.53
C THR A 565 71.18 58.67 -94.40
N LYS A 566 70.29 59.57 -93.96
CA LYS A 566 70.04 60.84 -94.65
C LYS A 566 71.10 61.91 -94.37
N ASP A 567 71.93 61.73 -93.34
CA ASP A 567 72.99 62.66 -92.95
C ASP A 567 74.40 62.21 -93.41
N LYS A 568 74.48 61.27 -94.36
CA LYS A 568 75.68 60.95 -95.15
C LYS A 568 75.37 61.14 -96.62
#